data_AF-A0A6C0E2Q6-F1
#
_entry.id   AF-A0A6C0E2Q6-F1
#
_cell.length_a   1.000
_cell.length_b   1.000
_cell.length_c   1.000
_cell.angle_alpha   90.00
_cell.angle_beta   90.00
_cell.angle_gamma   90.00
#
_symmetry.space_group_name_H-M   'P 1'
#
loop_
_entity.id
_entity.type
_entity.pdbx_description
1 polymer ?
#
loop_
_entity_poly.entity_id
_entity_poly.type
_entity_poly.pdbx_seq_one_letter_code
_entity_poly.pdbx_strand_id
1 'polypeptide(L)'
;MDTPNEQCLSHIFICNKCNYTCSKKYNFERHIATDKHLRIPVEYAPDTKKGKNEELSKKFVCKCGKEYKYSQGLSKHKKLCNHNIEVKKAESFDEELTKNSNNKLLEYLMKENSEFKEMLIEQNKLLMKMSENCGTHNNIQHTNSHNKTFNLNLFLNETCKDAMNIMDFVESVKLDLTDLETVGNTGFVNGISNIIIK
;
A
#
# COMPACT_ATOMS: atom_id res chain seq x y z
N MET A 1 81.27 -18.24 -9.59
CA MET A 1 81.19 -18.88 -8.25
C MET A 1 79.91 -19.66 -8.30
N ASP A 2 80.01 -20.82 -8.93
CA ASP A 2 78.89 -21.65 -9.37
C ASP A 2 78.93 -22.90 -8.52
N THR A 3 77.94 -23.06 -7.65
CA THR A 3 77.68 -24.35 -6.98
C THR A 3 76.44 -24.97 -7.64
N PRO A 4 76.55 -26.19 -8.21
CA PRO A 4 75.41 -26.90 -8.78
C PRO A 4 74.51 -27.36 -7.63
N ASN A 5 73.23 -27.00 -7.71
CA ASN A 5 72.20 -27.42 -6.76
C ASN A 5 71.99 -28.94 -6.87
N GLU A 6 72.43 -29.66 -5.85
CA GLU A 6 72.16 -31.08 -5.64
C GLU A 6 70.65 -31.33 -5.66
N GLN A 7 70.23 -32.25 -6.53
CA GLN A 7 68.85 -32.69 -6.64
C GLN A 7 68.44 -33.43 -5.36
N CYS A 8 67.85 -32.70 -4.40
CA CYS A 8 67.21 -33.30 -3.24
C CYS A 8 65.87 -33.90 -3.71
N LEU A 9 65.80 -35.23 -3.83
CA LEU A 9 64.58 -35.99 -4.14
C LEU A 9 63.46 -35.61 -3.17
N SER A 10 62.63 -34.65 -3.57
CA SER A 10 61.51 -34.18 -2.77
C SER A 10 60.47 -35.28 -2.67
N HIS A 11 60.34 -35.90 -1.49
CA HIS A 11 59.20 -36.76 -1.20
C HIS A 11 57.94 -35.90 -1.13
N ILE A 12 57.14 -35.94 -2.20
CA ILE A 12 55.85 -35.26 -2.27
C ILE A 12 54.81 -36.18 -1.65
N PHE A 13 54.15 -35.69 -0.60
CA PHE A 13 53.01 -36.34 0.04
C PHE A 13 51.72 -35.86 -0.64
N ILE A 14 50.86 -36.81 -1.04
CA ILE A 14 49.60 -36.53 -1.75
C ILE A 14 48.44 -37.13 -0.97
N CYS A 15 47.41 -36.33 -0.71
CA CYS A 15 46.21 -36.78 -0.04
C CYS A 15 45.16 -37.21 -1.08
N ASN A 16 44.82 -38.49 -1.10
CA ASN A 16 43.86 -39.04 -2.06
C ASN A 16 42.40 -38.59 -1.82
N LYS A 17 42.06 -38.03 -0.64
CA LYS A 17 40.70 -37.56 -0.34
C LYS A 17 40.41 -36.16 -0.89
N CYS A 18 41.42 -35.31 -1.06
CA CYS A 18 41.23 -33.91 -1.45
C CYS A 18 42.33 -33.36 -2.36
N ASN A 19 43.18 -34.23 -2.91
CA ASN A 19 44.33 -33.90 -3.76
C ASN A 19 45.27 -32.82 -3.20
N TYR A 20 45.40 -32.77 -1.87
CA TYR A 20 46.37 -31.90 -1.22
C TYR A 20 47.78 -32.46 -1.40
N THR A 21 48.69 -31.67 -1.96
CA THR A 21 50.10 -32.05 -2.18
C THR A 21 51.03 -31.20 -1.33
N CYS A 22 52.00 -31.79 -0.64
CA CYS A 22 53.04 -31.05 0.05
C CYS A 22 54.36 -31.81 0.12
N SER A 23 55.49 -31.11 0.27
CA SER A 23 56.83 -31.70 0.34
C SER A 23 57.32 -32.02 1.76
N LYS A 24 56.56 -31.64 2.80
CA LYS A 24 56.95 -31.79 4.21
C LYS A 24 55.97 -32.70 4.95
N LYS A 25 56.48 -33.76 5.57
CA LYS A 25 55.70 -34.74 6.34
C LYS A 25 54.83 -34.09 7.43
N TYR A 26 55.39 -33.18 8.21
CA TYR A 26 54.66 -32.45 9.26
C TYR A 26 53.40 -31.74 8.75
N ASN A 27 53.47 -31.12 7.57
CA ASN A 27 52.30 -30.44 6.99
C ASN A 27 51.23 -31.43 6.54
N PHE A 28 51.64 -32.60 6.05
CA PHE A 28 50.74 -33.68 5.66
C PHE A 28 50.02 -34.27 6.87
N GLU A 29 50.74 -34.52 7.97
CA GLU A 29 50.18 -35.01 9.24
C GLU A 29 49.19 -34.01 9.83
N ARG A 30 49.55 -32.71 9.84
CA ARG A 30 48.63 -31.66 10.28
C ARG A 30 47.39 -31.59 9.37
N HIS A 31 47.57 -31.78 8.06
CA HIS A 31 46.47 -31.77 7.09
C HIS A 31 45.44 -32.89 7.38
N ILE A 32 45.89 -34.14 7.56
CA ILE A 32 44.99 -35.27 7.83
C ILE A 32 44.30 -35.17 9.19
N ALA A 33 44.89 -34.45 10.15
CA ALA A 33 44.34 -34.23 11.48
C ALA A 33 43.34 -33.06 11.56
N THR A 34 43.18 -32.24 10.50
CA THR A 34 42.22 -31.12 10.55
C THR A 34 40.77 -31.60 10.53
N ASP A 35 39.91 -30.96 11.32
CA ASP A 35 38.44 -31.20 11.30
C ASP A 35 37.86 -31.14 9.88
N LYS A 36 38.39 -30.26 9.04
CA LYS A 36 38.00 -30.11 7.64
C LYS A 36 38.29 -31.39 6.84
N HIS A 37 39.43 -32.04 7.07
CA HIS A 37 39.80 -33.28 6.40
C HIS A 37 39.03 -34.49 6.96
N LEU A 38 38.82 -34.55 8.28
CA LEU A 38 38.10 -35.64 8.96
C LEU A 38 36.62 -35.72 8.57
N ARG A 39 36.01 -34.59 8.22
CA ARG A 39 34.61 -34.51 7.78
C ARG A 39 34.38 -34.93 6.32
N ILE A 40 35.43 -35.32 5.58
CA ILE A 40 35.31 -35.82 4.20
C ILE A 40 34.92 -37.31 4.26
N PRO A 41 33.72 -37.69 3.80
CA PRO A 41 33.27 -39.09 3.79
C PRO A 41 34.23 -39.97 2.99
N VAL A 42 34.40 -41.22 3.42
CA VAL A 42 35.28 -42.22 2.78
C VAL A 42 34.58 -42.81 1.55
N GLU A 43 34.30 -41.98 0.55
CA GLU A 43 33.80 -42.44 -0.75
C GLU A 43 34.65 -41.80 -1.86
N TYR A 44 35.53 -42.64 -2.41
CA TYR A 44 36.16 -42.66 -3.73
C TYR A 44 36.67 -41.36 -4.40
N ALA A 45 38.00 -41.37 -4.58
CA ALA A 45 38.85 -40.88 -5.68
C ALA A 45 38.38 -39.72 -6.61
N PRO A 46 39.21 -38.68 -6.82
CA PRO A 46 38.89 -37.57 -7.70
C PRO A 46 39.24 -37.87 -9.16
N ASP A 47 38.21 -38.12 -9.96
CA ASP A 47 38.31 -38.01 -11.41
C ASP A 47 38.44 -36.54 -11.82
N THR A 48 39.50 -36.30 -12.59
CA THR A 48 39.77 -35.06 -13.31
C THR A 48 38.57 -34.61 -14.13
N LYS A 49 37.84 -33.58 -13.67
CA LYS A 49 37.03 -32.75 -14.56
C LYS A 49 37.23 -31.28 -14.25
N LYS A 50 38.04 -30.64 -15.11
CA LYS A 50 37.92 -29.23 -15.49
C LYS A 50 36.47 -29.00 -15.95
N GLY A 51 35.58 -28.70 -15.01
CA GLY A 51 34.27 -28.13 -15.29
C GLY A 51 34.35 -26.63 -15.09
N LYS A 52 34.26 -25.86 -16.17
CA LYS A 52 33.99 -24.42 -16.10
C LYS A 52 32.60 -24.26 -15.46
N ASN A 53 32.55 -24.06 -14.15
CA ASN A 53 31.34 -23.58 -13.50
C ASN A 53 31.24 -22.08 -13.79
N GLU A 54 30.41 -21.75 -14.77
CA GLU A 54 29.60 -20.54 -14.76
C GLU A 54 28.68 -20.59 -13.54
N GLU A 55 29.25 -20.38 -12.36
CA GLU A 55 28.48 -20.27 -11.12
C GLU A 55 28.27 -18.80 -10.80
N LEU A 56 26.99 -18.43 -10.69
CA LEU A 56 26.45 -17.17 -10.24
C LEU A 56 27.43 -16.43 -9.31
N SER A 57 28.18 -15.49 -9.88
CA SER A 57 29.06 -14.64 -9.10
C SER A 57 28.17 -13.78 -8.21
N LYS A 58 28.05 -14.15 -6.92
CA LYS A 58 27.39 -13.32 -5.91
C LYS A 58 28.00 -11.92 -5.97
N LYS A 59 27.30 -11.00 -6.62
CA LYS A 59 27.75 -9.61 -6.72
C LYS A 59 27.53 -8.95 -5.37
N PHE A 60 28.57 -8.34 -4.84
CA PHE A 60 28.53 -7.61 -3.58
C PHE A 60 28.11 -6.17 -3.88
N VAL A 61 26.87 -5.81 -3.54
CA VAL A 61 26.32 -4.49 -3.86
C VAL A 61 26.36 -3.59 -2.63
N CYS A 62 26.84 -2.36 -2.79
CA CYS A 62 26.73 -1.32 -1.77
C CYS A 62 25.36 -0.64 -1.86
N LYS A 63 24.87 -0.06 -0.76
CA LYS A 63 23.64 0.77 -0.76
C LYS A 63 23.68 1.93 -1.76
N CYS A 64 24.86 2.37 -2.17
CA CYS A 64 25.02 3.37 -3.24
C CYS A 64 24.79 2.83 -4.67
N GLY A 65 24.51 1.53 -4.83
CA GLY A 65 24.29 0.86 -6.11
C GLY A 65 25.56 0.30 -6.78
N LYS A 66 26.76 0.50 -6.22
CA LYS A 66 28.00 -0.04 -6.81
C LYS A 66 28.15 -1.55 -6.53
N GLU A 67 28.42 -2.32 -7.58
CA GLU A 67 28.60 -3.77 -7.53
C GLU A 67 30.09 -4.16 -7.54
N TYR A 68 30.45 -5.16 -6.74
CA TYR A 68 31.82 -5.67 -6.65
C TYR A 68 31.86 -7.19 -6.82
N LYS A 69 32.87 -7.68 -7.54
CA LYS A 69 33.12 -9.12 -7.75
C LYS A 69 33.50 -9.86 -6.46
N TYR A 70 34.11 -9.16 -5.51
CA TYR A 70 34.62 -9.72 -4.25
C TYR A 70 34.21 -8.87 -3.05
N SER A 71 33.94 -9.50 -1.91
CA SER A 71 33.61 -8.81 -0.65
C SER A 71 34.68 -7.81 -0.22
N GLN A 72 35.95 -8.08 -0.53
CA GLN A 72 37.07 -7.18 -0.20
C GLN A 72 36.96 -5.84 -0.94
N GLY A 73 36.51 -5.86 -2.21
CA GLY A 73 36.26 -4.66 -3.00
C GLY A 73 35.12 -3.84 -2.40
N LEU A 74 34.03 -4.51 -2.00
CA LEU A 74 32.92 -3.86 -1.29
C LEU A 74 33.39 -3.26 0.05
N SER A 75 34.21 -3.96 0.84
CA SER A 75 34.70 -3.45 2.13
C SER A 75 35.60 -2.22 1.99
N LYS A 76 36.48 -2.19 0.98
CA LYS A 76 37.31 -1.00 0.68
C LYS A 76 36.42 0.17 0.27
N HIS A 77 35.46 -0.08 -0.61
CA HIS A 77 34.50 0.92 -1.02
C HIS A 77 33.66 1.43 0.15
N LYS A 78 33.21 0.56 1.06
CA LYS A 78 32.36 0.96 2.19
C LYS A 78 33.00 2.04 3.05
N LYS A 79 34.33 1.96 3.27
CA LYS A 79 35.10 2.94 4.04
C LYS A 79 35.16 4.33 3.42
N LEU A 80 35.00 4.44 2.10
CA LEU A 80 35.10 5.69 1.34
C LEU A 80 33.74 6.14 0.77
N CYS A 81 32.70 5.33 0.93
CA CYS A 81 31.40 5.60 0.36
C CYS A 81 30.64 6.55 1.29
N ASN A 82 30.26 7.73 0.78
CA ASN A 82 29.42 8.71 1.47
C ASN A 82 28.03 8.16 1.86
N HIS A 83 27.65 6.99 1.36
CA HIS A 83 26.40 6.30 1.71
C HIS A 83 26.55 5.33 2.89
N ASN A 84 27.75 5.15 3.45
CA ASN A 84 27.95 4.53 4.77
C ASN A 84 28.20 5.63 5.80
N ILE A 85 27.15 6.37 6.13
CA ILE A 85 27.08 7.01 7.44
C ILE A 85 26.82 5.89 8.45
N GLU A 86 27.87 5.12 8.76
CA GLU A 86 27.92 4.46 10.05
C GLU A 86 28.16 5.56 11.07
N VAL A 87 27.21 5.66 12.00
CA VAL A 87 27.18 6.55 13.15
C VAL A 87 28.57 6.65 13.77
N LYS A 88 29.31 7.71 13.45
CA LYS A 88 30.37 8.17 14.31
C LYS A 88 29.67 8.70 15.55
N LYS A 89 29.87 7.98 16.66
CA LYS A 89 29.62 8.47 18.01
C LYS A 89 30.41 9.78 18.17
N ALA A 90 29.77 10.90 17.86
CA ALA A 90 30.24 12.22 18.24
C ALA A 90 29.61 12.50 19.60
N GLU A 91 30.39 12.29 20.65
CA GLU A 91 30.07 12.89 21.93
C GLU A 91 30.19 14.42 21.80
N SER A 92 29.23 15.11 22.40
CA SER A 92 29.02 16.56 22.52
C SER A 92 28.61 17.34 21.26
N PHE A 93 27.30 17.36 20.96
CA PHE A 93 26.55 18.60 20.67
C PHE A 93 25.03 18.35 20.81
N ASP A 94 24.44 18.95 21.86
CA ASP A 94 23.02 19.15 22.17
C ASP A 94 21.99 18.03 21.94
N GLU A 95 21.90 17.14 22.95
CA GLU A 95 20.76 16.23 23.14
C GLU A 95 19.45 16.97 23.50
N GLU A 96 19.51 18.25 23.85
CA GLU A 96 18.36 19.03 24.34
C GLU A 96 17.51 19.64 23.20
N LEU A 97 18.12 20.03 22.08
CA LEU A 97 17.42 20.65 20.94
C LEU A 97 16.63 19.63 20.10
N THR A 98 17.15 18.40 19.99
CA THR A 98 16.52 17.34 19.20
C THR A 98 15.33 16.70 19.94
N LYS A 99 15.37 16.64 21.27
CA LYS A 99 14.26 16.16 22.10
C LYS A 99 13.09 17.14 22.11
N ASN A 100 13.37 18.45 22.16
CA ASN A 100 12.35 19.49 22.21
C ASN A 100 11.55 19.61 20.90
N SER A 101 12.23 19.47 19.75
CA SER A 101 11.57 19.53 18.43
C SER A 101 10.68 18.32 18.16
N ASN A 102 11.13 17.12 18.57
CA ASN A 102 10.35 15.89 18.44
C ASN A 102 9.16 15.85 19.41
N ASN A 103 9.30 16.39 20.62
CA ASN A 103 8.20 16.50 21.57
C ASN A 103 7.11 17.46 21.10
N LYS A 104 7.49 18.61 20.50
CA LYS A 104 6.52 19.57 19.95
C LYS A 104 5.77 19.02 18.74
N LEU A 105 6.46 18.27 17.87
CA LEU A 105 5.81 17.56 16.76
C LEU A 105 4.88 16.45 17.27
N LEU A 106 5.30 15.68 18.27
CA LEU A 106 4.48 14.65 18.89
C LEU A 106 3.24 15.24 19.57
N GLU A 107 3.38 16.35 20.28
CA GLU A 107 2.27 17.08 20.92
C GLU A 107 1.30 17.63 19.87
N TYR A 108 1.80 18.21 18.77
CA TYR A 108 0.97 18.66 17.64
C TYR A 108 0.21 17.49 17.01
N LEU A 109 0.87 16.36 16.75
CA LEU A 109 0.24 15.16 16.20
C LEU A 109 -0.79 14.55 17.15
N MET A 110 -0.55 14.56 18.47
CA MET A 110 -1.51 14.09 19.46
C MET A 110 -2.72 15.03 19.55
N LYS A 111 -2.49 16.34 19.43
CA LYS A 111 -3.55 17.34 19.40
C LYS A 111 -4.41 17.20 18.14
N GLU A 112 -3.79 17.12 16.96
CA GLU A 112 -4.48 16.94 15.68
C GLU A 112 -5.28 15.62 15.66
N ASN A 113 -4.71 14.53 16.21
CA ASN A 113 -5.45 13.26 16.36
C ASN A 113 -6.63 13.36 17.33
N SER A 114 -6.51 14.17 18.39
CA SER A 114 -7.61 14.38 19.35
C SER A 114 -8.72 15.21 18.72
N GLU A 115 -8.39 16.29 18.00
CA GLU A 115 -9.33 17.11 17.24
C GLU A 115 -10.02 16.30 16.13
N PHE A 116 -9.26 15.48 15.41
CA PHE A 116 -9.81 14.59 14.38
C PHE A 116 -10.79 13.57 14.98
N LYS A 117 -10.46 12.99 16.14
CA LYS A 117 -11.36 12.08 16.87
C LYS A 117 -12.64 12.80 17.31
N GLU A 118 -12.54 14.02 17.83
CA GLU A 118 -13.71 14.82 18.21
C GLU A 118 -14.60 15.14 17.00
N MET A 119 -14.01 15.57 15.88
CA MET A 119 -14.73 15.84 14.63
C MET A 119 -15.45 14.58 14.12
N LEU A 120 -14.82 13.40 14.20
CA LEU A 120 -15.44 12.13 13.83
C LEU A 120 -16.61 11.77 14.77
N ILE A 121 -16.48 12.00 16.07
CA ILE A 121 -17.57 11.77 17.03
C ILE A 121 -18.72 12.73 16.76
N GLU A 122 -18.43 14.00 16.44
CA GLU A 122 -19.44 15.00 16.12
C GLU A 122 -20.16 14.70 14.81
N GLN A 123 -19.44 14.33 13.75
CA GLN A 123 -20.06 13.84 12.51
C GLN A 123 -20.94 12.62 12.74
N ASN A 124 -20.49 11.64 13.55
CA ASN A 124 -21.30 10.47 13.88
C ASN A 124 -22.55 10.83 14.68
N LYS A 125 -22.46 11.79 15.62
CA LYS A 125 -23.64 12.32 16.33
C LYS A 125 -24.60 13.04 15.38
N LEU A 126 -24.10 13.81 14.42
CA LEU A 126 -24.92 14.49 13.41
C LEU A 126 -25.60 13.48 12.48
N LEU A 127 -24.88 12.44 12.05
CA LEU A 127 -25.40 11.31 11.27
C LEU A 127 -26.50 10.56 12.02
N MET A 128 -26.30 10.27 13.30
CA MET A 128 -27.33 9.66 14.17
C MET A 128 -28.55 10.56 14.31
N LYS A 129 -28.38 11.87 14.52
CA LYS A 129 -29.51 12.82 14.57
C LYS A 129 -30.23 12.95 13.22
N MET A 130 -29.49 12.89 12.11
CA MET A 130 -30.09 12.85 10.76
C MET A 130 -30.85 11.54 10.53
N SER A 131 -30.37 10.41 11.03
CA SER A 131 -31.08 9.12 10.90
C SER A 131 -32.31 9.06 11.80
N GLU A 132 -32.28 9.67 12.99
CA GLU A 132 -33.43 9.79 13.89
C GLU A 132 -34.54 10.67 13.30
N ASN A 133 -34.20 11.73 12.57
CA ASN A 133 -35.18 12.60 11.88
C ASN A 133 -35.58 12.11 10.49
N CYS A 134 -34.88 11.13 9.92
CA CYS A 134 -35.22 10.51 8.64
C CYS A 134 -35.98 9.20 8.91
N GLY A 135 -37.24 9.34 9.33
CA GLY A 135 -38.14 8.21 9.47
C GLY A 135 -38.20 7.39 8.17
N THR A 136 -37.87 6.10 8.29
CA THR A 136 -38.33 5.00 7.43
C THR A 136 -38.57 5.35 5.95
N HIS A 137 -37.52 5.70 5.21
CA HIS A 137 -37.57 5.61 3.75
C HIS A 137 -36.32 4.90 3.22
N ASN A 138 -36.37 3.56 3.27
CA ASN A 138 -35.52 2.70 2.47
C ASN A 138 -35.85 2.94 0.99
N ASN A 139 -35.19 3.90 0.35
CA ASN A 139 -35.08 3.91 -1.10
C ASN A 139 -33.67 4.35 -1.49
N ILE A 140 -32.74 3.39 -1.41
CA ILE A 140 -31.45 3.51 -2.08
C ILE A 140 -31.73 3.39 -3.58
N GLN A 141 -32.15 4.48 -4.21
CA GLN A 141 -32.12 4.57 -5.67
C GLN A 141 -30.69 4.84 -6.09
N HIS A 142 -29.98 3.78 -6.47
CA HIS A 142 -28.75 3.87 -7.24
C HIS A 142 -29.09 4.48 -8.60
N THR A 143 -29.13 5.81 -8.69
CA THR A 143 -29.33 6.54 -9.95
C THR A 143 -28.01 6.51 -10.72
N ASN A 144 -27.83 5.44 -11.49
CA ASN A 144 -26.83 5.43 -12.55
C ASN A 144 -27.18 6.57 -13.52
N SER A 145 -26.36 7.62 -13.52
CA SER A 145 -26.51 8.85 -14.30
C SER A 145 -26.28 8.57 -15.79
N HIS A 146 -27.25 7.88 -16.41
CA HIS A 146 -27.30 7.74 -17.87
C HIS A 146 -28.70 7.68 -18.49
N ASN A 147 -29.76 7.98 -17.74
CA ASN A 147 -31.11 8.07 -18.29
C ASN A 147 -31.66 9.50 -18.16
N LYS A 148 -31.55 10.28 -19.24
CA LYS A 148 -32.29 11.55 -19.45
C LYS A 148 -33.79 11.30 -19.72
N THR A 149 -34.36 10.25 -19.15
CA THR A 149 -35.77 9.92 -19.31
C THR A 149 -36.55 10.59 -18.19
N PHE A 150 -37.64 11.26 -18.54
CA PHE A 150 -38.52 11.94 -17.59
C PHE A 150 -38.92 11.01 -16.44
N ASN A 151 -38.58 11.42 -15.21
CA ASN A 151 -38.96 10.71 -13.99
C ASN A 151 -40.28 11.30 -13.48
N LEU A 152 -41.38 10.62 -13.80
CA LEU A 152 -42.72 11.04 -13.39
C LEU A 152 -42.82 11.20 -11.86
N ASN A 153 -42.22 10.31 -11.08
CA ASN A 153 -42.30 10.36 -9.62
C ASN A 153 -41.59 11.60 -9.05
N LEU A 154 -40.45 11.99 -9.63
CA LEU A 154 -39.77 13.23 -9.26
C LEU A 154 -40.63 14.45 -9.61
N PHE A 155 -41.20 14.47 -10.81
CA PHE A 155 -42.09 15.55 -11.24
C PHE A 155 -43.30 15.68 -10.30
N LEU A 156 -44.00 14.59 -10.01
CA LEU A 156 -45.15 14.59 -9.09
C LEU A 156 -44.76 15.12 -7.70
N ASN A 157 -43.58 14.75 -7.20
CA ASN A 157 -43.09 15.19 -5.89
C ASN A 157 -42.59 16.64 -5.86
N GLU A 158 -42.13 17.21 -6.99
CA GLU A 158 -41.66 18.60 -7.05
C GLU A 158 -42.79 19.56 -7.45
N THR A 159 -43.62 19.21 -8.43
CA THR A 159 -44.62 20.11 -9.01
C THR A 159 -46.03 19.90 -8.49
N CYS A 160 -46.36 18.70 -8.01
CA CYS A 160 -47.73 18.33 -7.61
C CYS A 160 -47.86 17.96 -6.13
N LYS A 161 -46.82 18.19 -5.31
CA LYS A 161 -46.80 17.82 -3.88
C LYS A 161 -47.95 18.41 -3.09
N ASP A 162 -48.26 19.68 -3.34
CA ASP A 162 -49.30 20.43 -2.65
C ASP A 162 -50.56 20.60 -3.53
N ALA A 163 -50.69 19.81 -4.61
CA ALA A 163 -51.89 19.80 -5.43
C ALA A 163 -53.05 19.15 -4.66
N MET A 164 -54.23 19.80 -4.70
CA MET A 164 -55.44 19.26 -4.08
C MET A 164 -55.90 17.97 -4.78
N ASN A 165 -56.49 17.04 -4.02
CA ASN A 165 -57.10 15.85 -4.59
C ASN A 165 -58.36 16.24 -5.38
N ILE A 166 -58.74 15.43 -6.39
CA ILE A 166 -59.95 15.66 -7.18
C ILE A 166 -61.22 15.69 -6.32
N MET A 167 -61.27 14.92 -5.22
CA MET A 167 -62.43 14.98 -4.31
C MET A 167 -62.48 16.30 -3.53
N ASP A 168 -61.33 16.77 -3.03
CA ASP A 168 -61.25 18.06 -2.34
C ASP A 168 -61.59 19.21 -3.29
N PHE A 169 -61.18 19.10 -4.56
CA PHE A 169 -61.58 20.04 -5.60
C PHE A 169 -63.11 20.04 -5.80
N VAL A 170 -63.72 18.88 -5.99
CA VAL A 170 -65.19 18.77 -6.19
C VAL A 170 -65.97 19.33 -5.00
N GLU A 171 -65.50 19.13 -3.76
CA GLU A 171 -66.13 19.70 -2.56
C GLU A 171 -65.96 21.22 -2.46
N SER A 172 -64.86 21.76 -3.01
CA SER A 172 -64.58 23.20 -3.04
C SER A 172 -65.38 23.96 -4.11
N VAL A 173 -65.81 23.28 -5.18
CA VAL A 173 -66.61 23.87 -6.26
C VAL A 173 -68.03 24.16 -5.78
N LYS A 174 -68.31 25.44 -5.50
CA LYS A 174 -69.67 25.93 -5.19
C LYS A 174 -70.35 26.34 -6.48
N LEU A 175 -71.50 25.74 -6.78
CA LEU A 175 -72.29 26.06 -7.95
C LEU A 175 -73.35 27.12 -7.62
N ASP A 176 -73.34 28.22 -8.36
CA ASP A 176 -74.39 29.24 -8.28
C ASP A 176 -75.43 29.06 -9.40
N LEU A 177 -76.63 29.61 -9.20
CA LEU A 177 -77.70 29.57 -10.23
C LEU A 177 -77.29 30.26 -11.54
N THR A 178 -76.40 31.25 -11.45
CA THR A 178 -75.82 31.95 -12.61
C THR A 178 -74.90 31.04 -13.43
N ASP A 179 -74.19 30.12 -12.78
CA ASP A 179 -73.35 29.13 -13.45
C ASP A 179 -74.22 28.14 -14.25
N LEU A 180 -75.38 27.74 -13.71
CA LEU A 180 -76.34 26.90 -14.43
C LEU A 180 -76.96 27.62 -15.65
N GLU A 181 -77.23 28.91 -15.53
CA GLU A 181 -77.70 29.74 -16.65
C GLU A 181 -76.63 29.86 -17.74
N THR A 182 -75.36 30.02 -17.36
CA THR A 182 -74.26 30.05 -18.32
C THR A 182 -74.08 28.73 -19.07
N VAL A 183 -74.33 27.59 -18.43
CA VAL A 183 -74.34 26.26 -19.08
C VAL A 183 -75.46 26.16 -20.12
N GLY A 184 -76.64 26.69 -19.81
CA GLY A 184 -77.75 26.77 -20.76
C GLY A 184 -77.47 27.66 -21.97
N ASN A 185 -76.81 28.80 -21.75
CA ASN A 185 -76.56 29.81 -22.79
C ASN A 185 -75.33 29.52 -23.66
N THR A 186 -74.25 29.00 -23.08
CA THR A 186 -72.95 28.77 -23.79
C THR A 186 -72.76 27.33 -24.24
N GLY A 187 -73.68 26.43 -23.86
CA GLY A 187 -73.63 25.01 -24.13
C GLY A 187 -72.88 24.23 -23.06
N PHE A 188 -73.18 22.93 -22.94
CA PHE A 188 -72.70 22.06 -21.86
C PHE A 188 -71.17 22.08 -21.69
N VAL A 189 -70.42 21.94 -22.80
CA VAL A 189 -68.96 21.87 -22.76
C VAL A 189 -68.36 23.19 -22.28
N ASN A 190 -68.74 24.31 -22.90
CA ASN A 190 -68.19 25.62 -22.55
C ASN A 190 -68.62 26.08 -21.16
N GLY A 191 -69.88 25.81 -20.78
CA GLY A 191 -70.39 26.14 -19.46
C GLY A 191 -69.66 25.40 -18.35
N ILE A 192 -69.44 24.09 -18.50
CA ILE A 192 -68.71 23.32 -17.50
C ILE A 192 -67.23 23.70 -17.47
N SER A 193 -66.60 23.96 -18.62
CA SER A 193 -65.22 24.46 -18.63
C SER A 193 -65.09 25.78 -17.87
N ASN A 194 -66.04 26.70 -18.02
CA ASN A 194 -66.04 27.96 -17.30
C ASN A 194 -66.22 27.77 -15.78
N ILE A 195 -66.99 26.77 -15.35
CA ILE A 195 -67.18 26.44 -13.93
C ILE A 195 -65.89 25.86 -13.31
N ILE A 196 -65.18 25.00 -14.04
CA ILE A 196 -63.98 24.30 -13.54
C ILE A 196 -62.75 25.23 -13.48
N ILE A 197 -62.69 26.25 -14.34
CA ILE A 197 -61.55 27.19 -14.44
C ILE A 197 -61.70 28.40 -13.49
N LYS A 198 -62.88 28.61 -12.92
CA LYS A 198 -63.24 29.73 -12.04
C LYS A 198 -62.52 29.66 -10.69
#